data_AF-A0A969HBZ7-F1
#
_entry.id   AF-A0A969HBZ7-F1
#
_cell.length_a   1.000
_cell.length_b   1.000
_cell.length_c   1.000
_cell.angle_alpha   90.00
_cell.angle_beta   90.00
_cell.angle_gamma   90.00
#
_symmetry.space_group_name_H-M   'P 1'
#
loop_
_entity.id
_entity.type
_entity.pdbx_description
1 polymer ?
#
loop_
_entity_poly.entity_id
_entity_poly.type
_entity_poly.pdbx_seq_one_letter_code
_entity_poly.pdbx_strand_id
1 'polypeptide(L)'
;MMLYPNMTSPHDIAQWLQEGILAAKAGQVEQARYRLLDVVERDQTNEAAWFWLYQVFDRQEDKRVCLENLIVINPPQRLGQAGIAKL
;
A
#
# COMPACT_ATOMS: atom_id res chain seq x y z
N MET A 1 38.63 9.13 2.75
CA MET A 1 37.66 8.32 1.99
C MET A 1 36.63 7.81 2.98
N MET A 2 35.52 8.52 3.15
CA MET A 2 34.46 8.11 4.08
C MET A 2 33.57 7.10 3.36
N LEU A 3 33.66 5.84 3.77
CA LEU A 3 32.70 4.81 3.39
C LEU A 3 31.39 5.17 4.07
N TYR A 4 30.49 5.86 3.37
CA TYR A 4 29.10 5.93 3.79
C TYR A 4 28.58 4.49 3.78
N PRO A 5 28.13 3.93 4.92
CA PRO A 5 27.46 2.65 4.90
C PRO A 5 26.30 2.80 3.93
N ASN A 6 26.31 1.98 2.89
CA ASN A 6 25.23 1.91 1.92
C ASN A 6 23.96 1.54 2.70
N MET A 7 23.12 2.52 3.02
CA MET A 7 21.88 2.31 3.80
C MET A 7 20.81 1.57 2.99
N THR A 8 21.12 1.11 1.78
CA THR A 8 20.30 0.12 1.07
C THR A 8 20.58 -1.28 1.61
N SER A 9 20.28 -1.50 2.89
CA SER A 9 19.94 -2.86 3.28
C SER A 9 18.67 -3.20 2.50
N PRO A 10 18.63 -4.27 1.70
CA PRO A 10 17.39 -4.76 1.12
C PRO A 10 16.54 -5.21 2.31
N HIS A 11 15.80 -4.28 2.90
CA HIS A 11 14.80 -4.66 3.86
C HIS A 11 13.81 -5.50 3.07
N ASP A 12 13.51 -6.69 3.58
CA ASP A 12 12.54 -7.55 2.95
C ASP A 12 11.23 -6.78 2.87
N ILE A 13 10.66 -6.69 1.67
CA ILE A 13 9.37 -6.04 1.40
C ILE A 13 8.31 -6.53 2.41
N ALA A 14 8.39 -7.80 2.81
CA ALA A 14 7.57 -8.41 3.85
C ALA A 14 7.74 -7.75 5.24
N GLN A 15 8.96 -7.39 5.64
CA GLN A 15 9.23 -6.72 6.90
C GLN A 15 8.63 -5.31 6.90
N TRP A 16 8.86 -4.52 5.85
CA TRP A 16 8.25 -3.19 5.74
C TRP A 16 6.73 -3.25 5.72
N LEU A 17 6.16 -4.23 5.01
CA LEU A 17 4.73 -4.46 5.00
C LEU A 17 4.20 -4.75 6.41
N GLN A 18 4.86 -5.64 7.14
CA GLN A 18 4.48 -5.97 8.51
C GLN A 18 4.58 -4.74 9.44
N GLU A 19 5.69 -4.00 9.38
CA GLU A 19 5.88 -2.78 10.17
C GLU A 19 4.78 -1.74 9.87
N GLY A 20 4.48 -1.51 8.60
CA GLY A 20 3.44 -0.57 8.17
C GLY A 20 2.04 -0.97 8.66
N ILE A 21 1.71 -2.27 8.60
CA ILE A 21 0.42 -2.79 9.08
C ILE A 21 0.30 -2.64 10.61
N LEU A 22 1.37 -2.95 11.35
CA LEU A 22 1.37 -2.82 12.81
C LEU A 22 1.23 -1.35 13.23
N ALA A 23 1.95 -0.45 12.57
CA ALA A 23 1.84 1.00 12.79
C ALA A 23 0.42 1.51 12.49
N ALA A 24 -0.19 1.08 11.38
CA ALA A 24 -1.56 1.46 11.02
C ALA A 24 -2.56 1.02 12.09
N LYS A 25 -2.45 -0.23 12.56
CA LYS A 25 -3.29 -0.77 13.64
C LYS A 25 -3.08 -0.05 14.97
N ALA A 26 -1.88 0.45 15.24
CA ALA A 26 -1.55 1.23 16.42
C ALA A 26 -1.95 2.72 16.32
N GLY A 27 -2.53 3.16 15.20
CA GLY A 27 -2.87 4.57 14.96
C GLY A 27 -1.67 5.47 14.64
N GLN A 28 -0.50 4.88 14.37
CA GLN A 28 0.73 5.59 14.01
C GLN A 28 0.73 5.89 12.50
N VAL A 29 -0.17 6.79 12.08
CA VAL A 29 -0.47 7.09 10.67
C VAL A 29 0.76 7.43 9.84
N GLU A 30 1.62 8.34 10.32
CA GLU A 30 2.82 8.76 9.59
C GLU A 30 3.80 7.60 9.36
N GLN A 31 4.03 6.77 10.38
CA GLN A 31 4.93 5.63 10.29
C GLN A 31 4.36 4.53 9.38
N ALA A 32 3.05 4.29 9.48
CA ALA A 32 2.36 3.38 8.58
C ALA A 32 2.51 3.83 7.13
N ARG A 33 2.21 5.10 6.85
CA ARG A 33 2.34 5.67 5.51
C ARG A 33 3.76 5.51 4.97
N TYR A 34 4.76 5.90 5.76
CA TYR A 34 6.16 5.81 5.35
C TYR A 34 6.54 4.38 4.93
N ARG A 35 6.25 3.39 5.78
CA ARG A 35 6.59 1.98 5.51
C ARG A 35 5.83 1.38 4.35
N LEU A 36 4.55 1.69 4.23
CA LEU A 36 3.73 1.14 3.15
C LEU A 36 4.07 1.81 1.80
N LEU A 37 4.52 3.06 1.79
CA LEU A 37 5.08 3.71 0.60
C LEU A 37 6.38 3.05 0.15
N ASP A 38 7.31 2.74 1.08
CA ASP A 38 8.52 1.97 0.76
C ASP A 38 8.18 0.62 0.09
N VAL A 39 7.11 -0.05 0.56
CA VAL A 39 6.63 -1.31 -0.04
C VAL A 39 6.16 -1.10 -1.47
N VAL A 40 5.24 -0.16 -1.72
CA VAL A 40 4.67 0.01 -3.07
C VAL A 40 5.65 0.62 -4.06
N GLU A 41 6.68 1.34 -3.59
CA GLU A 41 7.78 1.79 -4.45
C GLU A 41 8.59 0.61 -5.00
N ARG A 42 8.75 -0.47 -4.20
CA ARG A 42 9.51 -1.67 -4.58
C ARG A 42 8.68 -2.77 -5.20
N ASP A 43 7.43 -2.90 -4.79
CA ASP A 43 6.44 -3.83 -5.31
C ASP A 43 5.10 -3.12 -5.49
N GLN A 44 4.93 -2.52 -6.66
CA GLN A 44 3.69 -1.83 -7.04
C GLN A 44 2.49 -2.78 -7.13
N THR A 45 2.70 -4.09 -7.15
CA THR A 45 1.62 -5.10 -7.20
C THR A 45 1.16 -5.56 -5.83
N ASN A 46 1.72 -5.00 -4.75
CA ASN A 46 1.38 -5.38 -3.39
C ASN A 46 0.00 -4.85 -2.97
N GLU A 47 -1.04 -5.64 -3.22
CA GLU A 47 -2.44 -5.32 -2.89
C GLU A 47 -2.61 -4.93 -1.41
N ALA A 48 -1.94 -5.65 -0.50
CA ALA A 48 -2.02 -5.39 0.93
C ALA A 48 -1.48 -4.00 1.29
N ALA A 49 -0.34 -3.60 0.72
CA ALA A 49 0.23 -2.28 0.97
C ALA A 49 -0.68 -1.15 0.49
N TRP A 50 -1.24 -1.27 -0.73
CA TRP A 50 -2.21 -0.30 -1.25
C TRP A 50 -3.48 -0.22 -0.42
N PHE A 51 -3.99 -1.35 0.05
CA PHE A 51 -5.15 -1.39 0.95
C PHE A 51 -4.87 -0.65 2.25
N TRP A 52 -3.72 -0.89 2.89
CA TRP A 52 -3.39 -0.21 4.13
C TRP A 52 -3.08 1.28 3.93
N LEU A 53 -2.49 1.67 2.80
CA LEU A 53 -2.34 3.08 2.42
C LEU A 53 -3.69 3.79 2.29
N TYR A 54 -4.68 3.15 1.66
CA TYR A 54 -6.05 3.69 1.58
C TYR A 54 -6.66 3.98 2.97
N GLN A 55 -6.38 3.13 3.96
CA GLN A 55 -6.92 3.30 5.31
C GLN A 55 -6.26 4.44 6.09
N VAL A 56 -4.97 4.73 5.83
CA VAL A 56 -4.20 5.73 6.59
C VAL A 56 -4.12 7.09 5.92
N PHE A 57 -4.34 7.19 4.61
CA PHE A 57 -4.46 8.49 3.94
C PHE A 57 -5.73 9.22 4.38
N ASP A 58 -5.67 10.55 4.51
CA ASP A 58 -6.85 11.37 4.83
C ASP A 58 -7.44 12.06 3.59
N ARG A 59 -6.59 12.44 2.63
CA ARG A 59 -7.02 13.16 1.43
C ARG A 59 -7.72 12.21 0.47
N GLN A 60 -8.86 12.67 -0.05
CA GLN A 60 -9.65 11.91 -1.03
C GLN A 60 -8.86 11.58 -2.30
N GLU A 61 -7.97 12.49 -2.73
CA GLU A 61 -7.13 12.29 -3.91
C GLU A 61 -6.16 11.11 -3.73
N ASP A 62 -5.51 11.02 -2.56
CA ASP A 62 -4.58 9.93 -2.25
C ASP A 62 -5.32 8.60 -2.11
N LYS A 63 -6.50 8.61 -1.45
CA LYS A 63 -7.37 7.44 -1.37
C LYS A 63 -7.80 6.93 -2.74
N ARG A 64 -8.14 7.83 -3.67
CA ARG A 64 -8.51 7.48 -5.04
C ARG A 64 -7.36 6.74 -5.74
N VAL A 65 -6.12 7.22 -5.61
CA VAL A 65 -4.94 6.56 -6.19
C VAL A 65 -4.77 5.14 -5.64
N CYS A 66 -4.94 4.94 -4.33
CA CYS A 66 -4.88 3.59 -3.75
C CYS A 66 -5.95 2.66 -4.32
N LEU A 67 -7.20 3.13 -4.42
CA LEU A 67 -8.30 2.35 -4.99
C LEU A 67 -8.06 2.00 -6.46
N GLU A 68 -7.53 2.94 -7.25
CA GLU A 68 -7.20 2.70 -8.66
C GLU A 68 -6.15 1.59 -8.80
N ASN A 69 -5.10 1.62 -7.98
CA ASN A 69 -4.10 0.55 -7.97
C ASN A 69 -4.68 -0.79 -7.53
N LEU A 70 -5.53 -0.83 -6.50
CA LEU A 70 -6.21 -2.05 -6.07
C LEU A 70 -7.06 -2.66 -7.19
N ILE A 71 -7.80 -1.84 -7.94
CA ILE A 71 -8.60 -2.28 -9.09
C ILE A 71 -7.71 -2.78 -10.24
N VAL A 72 -6.54 -2.18 -10.46
CA VAL A 72 -5.60 -2.65 -11.48
C VAL A 72 -5.00 -4.00 -11.10
N ILE A 73 -4.63 -4.18 -9.83
CA ILE A 73 -3.99 -5.40 -9.31
C ILE A 73 -4.98 -6.57 -9.25
N ASN A 74 -6.13 -6.33 -8.63
CA ASN A 74 -7.19 -7.30 -8.46
C ASN A 74 -8.50 -6.71 -9.01
N PRO A 75 -8.66 -6.71 -10.34
CA PRO A 75 -9.85 -6.18 -10.95
C PRO A 75 -11.05 -6.96 -10.41
N PRO A 76 -12.14 -6.29 -10.00
CA PRO A 76 -13.34 -7.00 -9.62
C PRO A 76 -13.72 -7.87 -10.80
N GLN A 77 -13.57 -9.19 -10.65
CA GLN A 77 -14.01 -10.16 -11.64
C GLN A 77 -15.49 -9.87 -11.80
N ARG A 78 -15.86 -9.21 -12.90
CA ARG A 78 -17.25 -8.83 -13.12
C ARG A 78 -18.05 -10.10 -12.92
N LEU A 79 -18.91 -10.11 -11.90
CA LEU A 79 -19.99 -11.07 -11.73
C LEU A 79 -20.51 -11.36 -13.13
N GLY A 80 -20.29 -12.58 -13.62
CA GLY A 80 -20.47 -12.90 -15.03
C GLY A 80 -21.81 -12.36 -15.55
N GLN A 81 -21.76 -11.36 -16.42
CA GLN A 81 -22.88 -10.79 -17.18
C GLN A 81 -24.18 -10.37 -16.44
N ALA A 82 -24.33 -10.50 -15.12
CA ALA A 82 -25.56 -10.17 -14.43
C ALA A 82 -25.28 -9.58 -13.04
N GLY A 83 -25.37 -8.26 -12.89
CA GLY A 83 -25.30 -7.66 -11.56
C GLY A 83 -24.89 -6.19 -11.46
N ILE A 84 -24.58 -5.50 -12.57
CA ILE A 84 -24.44 -4.03 -12.54
C ILE A 84 -25.84 -3.41 -12.67
N ALA A 85 -26.65 -3.61 -11.64
CA ALA A 85 -27.93 -2.93 -11.48
C ALA A 85 -28.12 -2.64 -9.99
N LYS A 86 -27.40 -1.62 -9.51
CA LYS A 86 -27.72 -0.71 -8.39
C LYS A 86 -26.44 -0.28 -7.67
N LEU A 87 -25.88 0.83 -8.12
CA LEU A 87 -25.49 1.94 -7.25
C LEU A 87 -25.95 3.23 -7.93
#